data_AF-A0A642V4K7-F1
#
_entry.id   AF-A0A642V4K7-F1
#
_cell.length_a   1.000
_cell.length_b   1.000
_cell.length_c   1.000
_cell.angle_alpha   90.00
_cell.angle_beta   90.00
_cell.angle_gamma   90.00
#
_symmetry.space_group_name_H-M   'P 1'
#
loop_
_entity.id
_entity.type
_entity.pdbx_description
1 polymer ?
#
loop_
_entity_poly.entity_id
_entity_poly.type
_entity_poly.pdbx_seq_one_letter_code
_entity_poly.pdbx_strand_id
1 'polypeptide(L)'
;MSTLDITSSLDILVRDLRSPKGSERSGNVLQRAVFFLPTIRNERNIAVLVSELVHSANVLETPPLDLNSVFYLIEGIRSAADRKIRVTDPTIPPGKWVDCMLSSCLLVAQSSQERWRAAPVLAGLLLSKNSYGQASLNRKQRGLAQNVLLEIIHEYINVQQLEPLLVLSLAKVHNYLDESCGAKMNNERLLLASLSLIYRHPFHGIGYGSVQRLLQQPNNHTVFSHLSELSHLIKLLVENTQSPMALDEGLNMIIEFMIAISEQFPKSQIADDKLWNLYKLFLFGLSIQLQGFATVLISRRGFQSSAYFAAKILRNLGQIYFIVMQLSTSGFSAYEFVYYTCVDILFGAPEVNLRPIEMTARLLAGSVNIGAVNESLVDRGKIVYMLDFFEHAVAVCSSKFAADVILPITREFVTPGPTANYNYIQPVLESAHSALLAYFTKVSQTPTLENNSLLVSLIPDYLNTALSLFPDVLSYTQLNLAIISLVNVVSSPAFSAYDPTMIDRLLDELYYSIQLTPRGQPLPKDKQSEADASSDTTPPSVRAALASILVHSVAFIDQPVKFQWWLDNVQSLINTAGPDAPYLDGQLWKVISGELSLSMADHGIRWWYRSKI
;
A
#
# COMPACT_ATOMS: atom_id res chain seq x y z
N MET A 1 -10.21 -44.90 -32.89
CA MET A 1 -11.19 -44.27 -31.98
C MET A 1 -12.53 -44.26 -32.68
N SER A 2 -13.43 -45.12 -32.24
CA SER A 2 -14.78 -45.31 -32.77
C SER A 2 -15.58 -44.01 -32.69
N THR A 3 -16.31 -43.70 -33.76
CA THR A 3 -17.31 -42.64 -33.86
C THR A 3 -18.35 -42.80 -32.74
N LEU A 4 -18.16 -42.12 -31.61
CA LEU A 4 -19.23 -41.92 -30.64
C LEU A 4 -20.37 -41.23 -31.37
N ASP A 5 -21.56 -41.82 -31.32
CA ASP A 5 -22.75 -41.29 -31.94
C ASP A 5 -23.11 -39.96 -31.24
N ILE A 6 -22.77 -38.84 -31.90
CA ILE A 6 -22.76 -37.47 -31.36
C ILE A 6 -24.15 -37.08 -30.83
N THR A 7 -25.22 -37.60 -31.45
CA THR A 7 -26.61 -37.42 -31.04
C THR A 7 -26.92 -38.12 -29.72
N SER A 8 -26.55 -39.38 -29.56
CA SER A 8 -26.73 -40.13 -28.31
C SER A 8 -26.00 -39.47 -27.12
N SER A 9 -24.83 -38.89 -27.38
CA SER A 9 -24.02 -38.20 -26.37
C SER A 9 -24.64 -36.86 -25.94
N LEU A 10 -25.26 -36.13 -26.87
CA LEU A 10 -25.99 -34.89 -26.58
C LEU A 10 -27.28 -35.19 -25.80
N ASP A 11 -28.02 -36.24 -26.15
CA ASP A 11 -29.25 -36.62 -25.45
C ASP A 11 -28.96 -37.05 -24.00
N ILE A 12 -27.87 -37.77 -23.78
CA ILE A 12 -27.38 -38.10 -22.43
C ILE A 12 -27.03 -36.83 -21.67
N LEU A 13 -26.27 -35.92 -22.28
CA LEU A 13 -25.86 -34.65 -21.65
C LEU A 13 -27.06 -33.76 -21.28
N VAL A 14 -28.03 -33.62 -22.18
CA VAL A 14 -29.26 -32.84 -21.93
C VAL A 14 -30.09 -33.50 -20.82
N ARG A 15 -30.17 -34.83 -20.80
CA ARG A 15 -30.84 -35.55 -19.70
C ARG A 15 -30.13 -35.34 -18.36
N ASP A 16 -28.81 -35.35 -18.35
CA ASP A 16 -28.00 -35.14 -17.14
C ASP A 16 -28.11 -33.68 -16.63
N LEU A 17 -28.24 -32.69 -17.55
CA LEU A 17 -28.52 -31.29 -17.21
C LEU A 17 -29.94 -31.08 -16.64
N ARG A 18 -30.93 -31.84 -17.12
CA ARG A 18 -32.34 -31.78 -16.67
C ARG A 18 -32.63 -32.56 -15.39
N SER A 19 -31.93 -33.68 -15.19
CA SER A 19 -32.19 -34.62 -14.10
C SER A 19 -30.89 -35.27 -13.61
N PRO A 20 -30.31 -34.80 -12.49
CA PRO A 20 -29.09 -35.40 -11.97
C PRO A 20 -29.37 -36.84 -11.50
N LYS A 21 -28.62 -37.82 -12.03
CA LYS A 21 -28.51 -39.12 -11.37
C LYS A 21 -27.48 -39.00 -10.24
N GLY A 22 -27.81 -39.54 -9.08
CA GLY A 22 -27.04 -39.39 -7.85
C GLY A 22 -25.52 -39.55 -8.03
N SER A 23 -24.78 -38.66 -7.35
CA SER A 23 -23.32 -38.58 -7.16
C SER A 23 -22.42 -37.95 -8.23
N GLU A 24 -22.88 -37.58 -9.44
CA GLU A 24 -22.02 -36.77 -10.32
C GLU A 24 -21.95 -35.32 -9.81
N ARG A 25 -20.76 -34.86 -9.41
CA ARG A 25 -20.53 -33.46 -9.00
C ARG A 25 -20.91 -32.52 -10.16
N SER A 26 -21.66 -31.45 -9.87
CA SER A 26 -22.06 -30.37 -10.79
C SER A 26 -20.98 -29.97 -11.81
N GLY A 27 -19.72 -29.87 -11.35
CA GLY A 27 -18.57 -29.53 -12.19
C GLY A 27 -18.30 -30.50 -13.35
N ASN A 28 -18.56 -31.80 -13.21
CA ASN A 28 -18.31 -32.80 -14.27
C ASN A 28 -19.29 -32.64 -15.43
N VAL A 29 -20.57 -32.37 -15.13
CA VAL A 29 -21.61 -32.18 -16.15
C VAL A 29 -21.37 -30.87 -16.91
N LEU A 30 -21.05 -29.80 -16.19
CA LEU A 30 -20.67 -28.51 -16.79
C LEU A 30 -19.44 -28.63 -17.68
N GLN A 31 -18.38 -29.29 -17.20
CA GLN A 31 -17.14 -29.49 -17.98
C GLN A 31 -17.41 -30.28 -19.26
N ARG A 32 -18.23 -31.34 -19.20
CA ARG A 32 -18.66 -32.12 -20.39
C ARG A 32 -19.45 -31.25 -21.37
N ALA A 33 -20.39 -30.44 -20.88
CA ALA A 33 -21.18 -29.56 -21.73
C ALA A 33 -20.35 -28.52 -22.45
N VAL A 34 -19.46 -27.84 -21.72
CA VAL A 34 -18.50 -26.88 -22.25
C VAL A 34 -17.55 -27.52 -23.27
N PHE A 35 -17.06 -28.73 -23.01
CA PHE A 35 -16.18 -29.44 -23.92
C PHE A 35 -16.87 -29.81 -25.24
N PHE A 36 -18.17 -30.12 -25.19
CA PHE A 36 -18.96 -30.57 -26.33
C PHE A 36 -19.51 -29.42 -27.19
N LEU A 37 -19.79 -28.27 -26.58
CA LEU A 37 -20.32 -27.07 -27.26
C LEU A 37 -19.62 -26.70 -28.59
N PRO A 38 -18.28 -26.75 -28.71
CA PRO A 38 -17.58 -26.40 -29.95
C PRO A 38 -17.77 -27.41 -31.09
N THR A 39 -18.06 -28.68 -30.77
CA THR A 39 -18.13 -29.78 -31.75
C THR A 39 -19.53 -29.99 -32.32
N ILE A 40 -20.51 -29.18 -31.90
CA ILE A 40 -21.89 -29.27 -32.38
C ILE A 40 -21.99 -28.86 -33.86
N ARG A 41 -22.70 -29.67 -34.64
CA ARG A 41 -22.88 -29.51 -36.09
C ARG A 41 -24.19 -28.81 -36.48
N ASN A 42 -25.18 -28.74 -35.59
CA ASN A 42 -26.52 -28.18 -35.84
C ASN A 42 -26.79 -26.95 -34.95
N GLU A 43 -27.21 -25.83 -35.56
CA GLU A 43 -27.45 -24.55 -34.89
C GLU A 43 -28.53 -24.68 -33.80
N ARG A 44 -29.58 -25.47 -34.04
CA ARG A 44 -30.65 -25.72 -33.06
C ARG A 44 -30.15 -26.47 -31.84
N ASN A 45 -29.18 -27.36 -32.00
CA ASN A 45 -28.61 -28.13 -30.90
C ASN A 45 -27.74 -27.26 -29.98
N ILE A 46 -27.13 -26.19 -30.53
CA ILE A 46 -26.47 -25.16 -29.70
C ILE A 46 -27.52 -24.46 -28.85
N ALA A 47 -28.61 -24.01 -29.47
CA ALA A 47 -29.66 -23.28 -28.75
C ALA A 47 -30.30 -24.12 -27.63
N VAL A 48 -30.58 -25.40 -27.91
CA VAL A 48 -31.07 -26.34 -26.89
C VAL A 48 -30.03 -26.49 -25.78
N LEU A 49 -28.77 -26.80 -26.10
CA LEU A 49 -27.76 -27.04 -25.07
C LEU A 49 -27.50 -25.80 -24.20
N VAL A 50 -27.44 -24.59 -24.80
CA VAL A 50 -27.29 -23.34 -24.05
C VAL A 50 -28.49 -23.09 -23.16
N SER A 51 -29.71 -23.27 -23.66
CA SER A 51 -30.92 -23.13 -22.86
C SER A 51 -30.90 -24.11 -21.68
N GLU A 52 -30.62 -25.39 -21.91
CA GLU A 52 -30.58 -26.40 -20.84
C GLU A 52 -29.46 -26.15 -19.84
N LEU A 53 -28.30 -25.68 -20.29
CA LEU A 53 -27.18 -25.34 -19.41
C LEU A 53 -27.51 -24.16 -18.49
N VAL A 54 -28.22 -23.16 -19.01
CA VAL A 54 -28.58 -21.95 -18.26
C VAL A 54 -29.68 -22.24 -17.25
N HIS A 55 -30.67 -23.06 -17.60
CA HIS A 55 -31.79 -23.45 -16.72
C HIS A 55 -31.47 -24.66 -15.83
N SER A 56 -30.31 -25.30 -16.00
CA SER A 56 -29.93 -26.45 -15.19
C SER A 56 -29.76 -26.04 -13.73
N ALA A 57 -30.58 -26.62 -12.86
CA ALA A 57 -30.42 -26.48 -11.42
C ALA A 57 -29.00 -26.88 -10.99
N ASN A 58 -28.41 -27.92 -11.59
CA ASN A 58 -27.07 -28.40 -11.25
C ASN A 58 -25.92 -27.43 -11.56
N VAL A 59 -26.14 -26.42 -12.42
CA VAL A 59 -25.11 -25.44 -12.82
C VAL A 59 -25.30 -24.13 -12.07
N LEU A 60 -26.55 -23.72 -11.90
CA LEU A 60 -26.94 -22.50 -11.18
C LEU A 60 -28.03 -22.88 -10.16
N GLU A 61 -27.61 -23.51 -9.05
CA GLU A 61 -28.50 -23.84 -7.93
C GLU A 61 -28.97 -22.57 -7.22
N THR A 62 -30.24 -22.57 -6.79
CA THR A 62 -30.78 -21.54 -5.87
C THR A 62 -30.60 -22.03 -4.42
N PRO A 63 -30.53 -21.11 -3.44
CA PRO A 63 -29.36 -20.88 -2.57
C PRO A 63 -28.98 -21.97 -1.54
N PRO A 64 -27.69 -22.01 -1.12
CA PRO A 64 -26.64 -21.06 -1.47
C PRO A 64 -26.02 -21.34 -2.85
N LEU A 65 -25.84 -20.28 -3.64
CA LEU A 65 -25.37 -20.37 -5.02
C LEU A 65 -23.87 -20.70 -5.05
N ASP A 66 -23.46 -21.72 -5.80
CA ASP A 66 -22.03 -22.08 -5.92
C ASP A 66 -21.31 -21.16 -6.91
N LEU A 67 -20.57 -20.18 -6.38
CA LEU A 67 -19.79 -19.25 -7.18
C LEU A 67 -18.70 -19.92 -8.03
N ASN A 68 -18.19 -21.10 -7.63
CA ASN A 68 -17.25 -21.84 -8.46
C ASN A 68 -17.92 -22.30 -9.75
N SER A 69 -19.15 -22.81 -9.67
CA SER A 69 -19.93 -23.19 -10.85
C SER A 69 -20.22 -22.00 -11.79
N VAL A 70 -20.49 -20.81 -11.24
CA VAL A 70 -20.62 -19.56 -12.03
C VAL A 70 -19.31 -19.23 -12.75
N PHE A 71 -18.19 -19.28 -12.04
CA PHE A 71 -16.88 -19.01 -12.62
C PHE A 71 -16.53 -20.02 -13.72
N TYR A 72 -16.69 -21.32 -13.45
CA TYR A 72 -16.46 -22.38 -14.43
C TYR A 72 -17.35 -22.23 -15.64
N LEU A 73 -18.58 -21.71 -15.48
CA LEU A 73 -19.45 -21.42 -16.59
C LEU A 73 -18.90 -20.27 -17.45
N ILE A 74 -18.48 -19.16 -16.84
CA ILE A 74 -17.89 -18.01 -17.55
C ILE A 74 -16.65 -18.43 -18.35
N GLU A 75 -15.66 -19.02 -17.67
CA GLU A 75 -14.41 -19.45 -18.32
C GLU A 75 -14.64 -20.63 -19.27
N GLY A 76 -15.61 -21.48 -18.98
CA GLY A 76 -16.00 -22.58 -19.84
C GLY A 76 -16.54 -22.08 -21.18
N ILE A 77 -17.49 -21.14 -21.16
CA ILE A 77 -18.04 -20.55 -22.39
C ILE A 77 -16.94 -19.82 -23.18
N ARG A 78 -16.06 -19.07 -22.50
CA ARG A 78 -14.88 -18.45 -23.12
C ARG A 78 -14.00 -19.50 -23.80
N SER A 79 -13.62 -20.55 -23.08
CA SER A 79 -12.77 -21.64 -23.59
C SER A 79 -13.43 -22.40 -24.75
N ALA A 80 -14.74 -22.62 -24.70
CA ALA A 80 -15.51 -23.22 -25.78
C ALA A 80 -15.46 -22.35 -27.05
N ALA A 81 -15.67 -21.05 -26.91
CA ALA A 81 -15.58 -20.10 -28.02
C ALA A 81 -14.15 -20.06 -28.62
N ASP A 82 -13.11 -20.00 -27.78
CA ASP A 82 -11.72 -20.02 -28.21
C ASP A 82 -11.34 -21.33 -28.91
N ARG A 83 -11.87 -22.47 -28.41
CA ARG A 83 -11.63 -23.79 -29.01
C ARG A 83 -12.37 -23.96 -30.32
N LYS A 84 -13.56 -23.37 -30.49
CA LYS A 84 -14.37 -23.49 -31.70
C LYS A 84 -13.61 -23.13 -32.97
N ILE A 85 -12.69 -22.18 -32.86
CA ILE A 85 -11.81 -21.71 -33.93
C ILE A 85 -10.85 -22.82 -34.41
N ARG A 86 -10.44 -23.71 -33.51
CA ARG A 86 -9.45 -24.78 -33.77
C ARG A 86 -10.11 -26.09 -34.21
N VAL A 87 -11.43 -26.19 -34.16
CA VAL A 87 -12.15 -27.40 -34.59
C VAL A 87 -12.24 -27.41 -36.11
N THR A 88 -11.53 -28.35 -36.74
CA THR A 88 -11.40 -28.51 -38.20
C THR A 88 -12.46 -29.42 -38.83
N ASP A 89 -13.24 -30.12 -38.02
CA ASP A 89 -14.31 -31.06 -38.40
C ASP A 89 -15.57 -30.30 -38.93
N PRO A 90 -16.45 -30.87 -39.79
CA PRO A 90 -17.56 -30.12 -40.40
C PRO A 90 -18.57 -29.77 -39.32
N THR A 91 -18.39 -28.59 -38.76
CA THR A 91 -19.16 -28.00 -37.69
C THR A 91 -19.53 -26.57 -38.11
N ILE A 92 -20.46 -25.94 -37.38
CA ILE A 92 -20.93 -24.58 -37.72
C ILE A 92 -19.74 -23.61 -37.75
N PRO A 93 -19.63 -22.72 -38.75
CA PRO A 93 -18.56 -21.72 -38.79
C PRO A 93 -18.50 -20.88 -37.49
N PRO A 94 -17.30 -20.49 -37.00
CA PRO A 94 -17.17 -19.79 -35.72
C PRO A 94 -18.06 -18.55 -35.56
N GLY A 95 -18.20 -17.72 -36.60
CA GLY A 95 -19.09 -16.54 -36.57
C GLY A 95 -20.56 -16.93 -36.33
N LYS A 96 -21.07 -17.89 -37.10
CA LYS A 96 -22.43 -18.42 -36.94
C LYS A 96 -22.63 -19.11 -35.59
N TRP A 97 -21.59 -19.77 -35.07
CA TRP A 97 -21.64 -20.40 -33.75
C TRP A 97 -21.82 -19.35 -32.65
N VAL A 98 -21.06 -18.24 -32.71
CA VAL A 98 -21.22 -17.11 -31.79
C VAL A 98 -22.61 -16.46 -31.93
N ASP A 99 -23.12 -16.32 -33.16
CA ASP A 99 -24.48 -15.81 -33.40
C ASP A 99 -25.55 -16.67 -32.74
N CYS A 100 -25.42 -18.00 -32.85
CA CYS A 100 -26.33 -18.95 -32.21
C CYS A 100 -26.26 -18.86 -30.69
N MET A 101 -25.04 -18.79 -30.11
CA MET A 101 -24.85 -18.62 -28.67
C MET A 101 -25.49 -17.33 -28.17
N LEU A 102 -25.21 -16.21 -28.83
CA LEU A 102 -25.75 -14.90 -28.45
C LEU A 102 -27.28 -14.88 -28.58
N SER A 103 -27.83 -15.36 -29.70
CA SER A 103 -29.29 -15.41 -29.92
C SER A 103 -29.99 -16.25 -28.85
N SER A 104 -29.38 -17.37 -28.44
CA SER A 104 -29.91 -18.21 -27.37
C SER A 104 -29.91 -17.50 -26.02
N CYS A 105 -28.83 -16.79 -25.70
CA CYS A 105 -28.76 -15.97 -24.47
C CYS A 105 -29.80 -14.85 -24.48
N LEU A 106 -30.02 -14.20 -25.63
CA LEU A 106 -31.02 -13.15 -25.78
C LEU A 106 -32.44 -13.69 -25.60
N LEU A 107 -32.73 -14.90 -26.08
CA LEU A 107 -34.01 -15.57 -25.84
C LEU A 107 -34.23 -15.85 -24.35
N VAL A 108 -33.20 -16.32 -23.63
CA VAL A 108 -33.30 -16.50 -22.17
C VAL A 108 -33.52 -15.15 -21.46
N ALA A 109 -32.78 -14.12 -21.88
CA ALA A 109 -32.92 -12.76 -21.36
C ALA A 109 -34.27 -12.10 -21.71
N GLN A 110 -35.03 -12.65 -22.66
CA GLN A 110 -36.40 -12.20 -22.93
C GLN A 110 -37.42 -12.81 -21.96
N SER A 111 -37.18 -14.02 -21.44
CA SER A 111 -38.05 -14.66 -20.44
C SER A 111 -38.12 -13.81 -19.17
N SER A 112 -39.28 -13.59 -18.55
CA SER A 112 -39.40 -12.58 -17.48
C SER A 112 -38.91 -13.04 -16.10
N GLN A 113 -38.83 -14.34 -15.83
CA GLN A 113 -38.58 -14.85 -14.47
C GLN A 113 -37.12 -15.24 -14.19
N GLU A 114 -36.31 -15.51 -15.22
CA GLU A 114 -34.96 -16.08 -15.06
C GLU A 114 -33.87 -15.42 -15.93
N ARG A 115 -34.07 -14.15 -16.30
CA ARG A 115 -33.11 -13.39 -17.14
C ARG A 115 -31.69 -13.39 -16.61
N TRP A 116 -31.55 -13.35 -15.29
CA TRP A 116 -30.27 -13.33 -14.58
C TRP A 116 -29.37 -14.52 -14.94
N ARG A 117 -29.94 -15.67 -15.33
CA ARG A 117 -29.18 -16.86 -15.70
C ARG A 117 -28.36 -16.67 -16.98
N ALA A 118 -28.72 -15.69 -17.84
CA ALA A 118 -27.96 -15.38 -19.04
C ALA A 118 -26.63 -14.64 -18.76
N ALA A 119 -26.49 -13.99 -17.59
CA ALA A 119 -25.34 -13.12 -17.29
C ALA A 119 -23.98 -13.84 -17.37
N PRO A 120 -23.77 -15.04 -16.78
CA PRO A 120 -22.49 -15.74 -16.85
C PRO A 120 -22.11 -16.16 -18.28
N VAL A 121 -23.09 -16.53 -19.10
CA VAL A 121 -22.85 -16.93 -20.50
C VAL A 121 -22.51 -15.71 -21.36
N LEU A 122 -23.22 -14.61 -21.19
CA LEU A 122 -22.89 -13.33 -21.84
C LEU A 122 -21.49 -12.86 -21.45
N ALA A 123 -21.12 -12.99 -20.17
CA ALA A 123 -19.79 -12.66 -19.69
C ALA A 123 -18.71 -13.53 -20.37
N GLY A 124 -18.91 -14.84 -20.46
CA GLY A 124 -17.98 -15.75 -21.15
C GLY A 124 -17.82 -15.43 -22.65
N LEU A 125 -18.91 -15.06 -23.33
CA LEU A 125 -18.85 -14.66 -24.74
C LEU A 125 -18.07 -13.34 -24.94
N LEU A 126 -18.24 -12.37 -24.05
CA LEU A 126 -17.51 -11.09 -24.08
C LEU A 126 -16.00 -11.26 -23.89
N LEU A 127 -15.56 -12.28 -23.14
CA LEU A 127 -14.15 -12.60 -22.93
C LEU A 127 -13.47 -13.33 -24.09
N SER A 128 -14.27 -13.95 -24.96
CA SER A 128 -13.74 -14.85 -26.00
C SER A 128 -12.97 -14.11 -27.09
N LYS A 129 -11.92 -14.76 -27.61
CA LYS A 129 -11.04 -14.21 -28.64
C LYS A 129 -11.00 -15.08 -29.89
N ASN A 130 -10.88 -14.43 -31.04
CA ASN A 130 -10.69 -15.07 -32.34
C ASN A 130 -9.24 -15.55 -32.56
N SER A 131 -8.97 -16.19 -33.71
CA SER A 131 -7.64 -16.73 -34.07
C SER A 131 -6.51 -15.70 -34.02
N TYR A 132 -6.85 -14.42 -34.18
CA TYR A 132 -5.92 -13.29 -34.21
C TYR A 132 -5.81 -12.58 -32.86
N GLY A 133 -6.41 -13.14 -31.80
CA GLY A 133 -6.43 -12.55 -30.46
C GLY A 133 -7.37 -11.36 -30.29
N GLN A 134 -8.20 -11.04 -31.30
CA GLN A 134 -9.23 -9.99 -31.23
C GLN A 134 -10.52 -10.55 -30.64
N ALA A 135 -11.48 -9.70 -30.23
CA ALA A 135 -12.76 -10.16 -29.71
C ALA A 135 -13.52 -11.03 -30.73
N SER A 136 -14.12 -12.14 -30.28
CA SER A 136 -14.92 -13.02 -31.15
C SER A 136 -16.21 -12.38 -31.62
N LEU A 137 -16.80 -11.52 -30.80
CA LEU A 137 -18.01 -10.76 -31.12
C LEU A 137 -17.64 -9.55 -32.00
N ASN A 138 -18.40 -9.32 -33.07
CA ASN A 138 -18.28 -8.08 -33.82
C ASN A 138 -18.81 -6.88 -33.01
N ARG A 139 -18.53 -5.65 -33.46
CA ARG A 139 -18.89 -4.42 -32.72
C ARG A 139 -20.38 -4.32 -32.38
N LYS A 140 -21.27 -4.75 -33.28
CA LYS A 140 -22.73 -4.70 -33.05
C LYS A 140 -23.16 -5.73 -32.00
N GLN A 141 -22.66 -6.96 -32.13
CA GLN A 141 -22.93 -8.06 -31.20
C GLN A 141 -22.40 -7.77 -29.80
N ARG A 142 -21.19 -7.20 -29.72
CA ARG A 142 -20.59 -6.75 -28.46
C ARG A 142 -21.46 -5.69 -27.79
N GLY A 143 -21.88 -4.67 -28.53
CA GLY A 143 -22.78 -3.64 -27.99
C GLY A 143 -24.10 -4.21 -27.49
N LEU A 144 -24.72 -5.16 -28.21
CA LEU A 144 -25.94 -5.85 -27.76
C LEU A 144 -25.69 -6.67 -26.48
N ALA A 145 -24.65 -7.50 -26.46
CA ALA A 145 -24.33 -8.34 -25.30
C ALA A 145 -24.01 -7.51 -24.05
N GLN A 146 -23.26 -6.41 -24.18
CA GLN A 146 -22.95 -5.49 -23.09
C GLN A 146 -24.21 -4.83 -22.54
N ASN A 147 -25.09 -4.29 -23.42
CA ASN A 147 -26.31 -3.63 -22.97
C ASN A 147 -27.23 -4.60 -22.22
N VAL A 148 -27.45 -5.81 -22.75
CA VAL A 148 -28.31 -6.81 -22.09
C VAL A 148 -27.71 -7.28 -20.77
N LEU A 149 -26.40 -7.48 -20.69
CA LEU A 149 -25.73 -7.81 -19.43
C LEU A 149 -25.96 -6.70 -18.38
N LEU A 150 -25.84 -5.43 -18.77
CA LEU A 150 -26.07 -4.30 -17.86
C LEU A 150 -27.53 -4.17 -17.43
N GLU A 151 -28.48 -4.39 -18.34
CA GLU A 151 -29.91 -4.41 -18.02
C GLU A 151 -30.23 -5.48 -16.98
N ILE A 152 -29.72 -6.71 -17.18
CA ILE A 152 -29.85 -7.81 -16.22
C ILE A 152 -29.26 -7.41 -14.87
N ILE A 153 -28.07 -6.82 -14.85
CA ILE A 153 -27.42 -6.39 -13.62
C ILE A 153 -28.30 -5.33 -12.91
N HIS A 154 -28.79 -4.31 -13.61
CA HIS A 154 -29.63 -3.27 -13.00
C HIS A 154 -30.94 -3.80 -12.44
N GLU A 155 -31.55 -4.77 -13.11
CA GLU A 155 -32.81 -5.38 -12.69
C GLU A 155 -32.62 -6.25 -11.42
N TYR A 156 -31.55 -7.04 -11.35
CA TYR A 156 -31.40 -8.09 -10.32
C TYR A 156 -30.36 -7.80 -9.23
N ILE A 157 -29.58 -6.71 -9.29
CA ILE A 157 -28.52 -6.43 -8.30
C ILE A 157 -29.04 -6.30 -6.86
N ASN A 158 -30.30 -5.89 -6.67
CA ASN A 158 -30.91 -5.77 -5.35
C ASN A 158 -31.41 -7.11 -4.78
N VAL A 159 -31.34 -8.19 -5.57
CA VAL A 159 -31.72 -9.53 -5.12
C VAL A 159 -30.51 -10.17 -4.46
N GLN A 160 -30.49 -10.17 -3.12
CA GLN A 160 -29.36 -10.60 -2.29
C GLN A 160 -28.77 -11.98 -2.68
N GLN A 161 -29.61 -12.91 -3.14
CA GLN A 161 -29.18 -14.25 -3.55
C GLN A 161 -28.44 -14.27 -4.91
N LEU A 162 -28.71 -13.29 -5.78
CA LEU A 162 -28.17 -13.20 -7.13
C LEU A 162 -27.01 -12.20 -7.24
N GLU A 163 -26.94 -11.23 -6.32
CA GLU A 163 -25.90 -10.22 -6.25
C GLU A 163 -24.48 -10.79 -6.43
N PRO A 164 -24.05 -11.87 -5.74
CA PRO A 164 -22.71 -12.44 -5.93
C PRO A 164 -22.40 -12.88 -7.37
N LEU A 165 -23.36 -13.50 -8.05
CA LEU A 165 -23.22 -13.96 -9.43
C LEU A 165 -23.06 -12.79 -10.39
N LEU A 166 -23.87 -11.74 -10.20
CA LEU A 166 -23.89 -10.57 -11.06
C LEU A 166 -22.59 -9.76 -10.91
N VAL A 167 -22.14 -9.54 -9.68
CA VAL A 167 -20.87 -8.88 -9.38
C VAL A 167 -19.70 -9.66 -9.96
N LEU A 168 -19.64 -10.99 -9.77
CA LEU A 168 -18.57 -11.82 -10.31
C LEU A 168 -18.54 -11.81 -11.84
N SER A 169 -19.72 -11.88 -12.48
CA SER A 169 -19.85 -11.80 -13.94
C SER A 169 -19.33 -10.46 -14.46
N LEU A 170 -19.69 -9.35 -13.81
CA LEU A 170 -19.20 -8.02 -14.15
C LEU A 170 -17.69 -7.86 -13.92
N ALA A 171 -17.19 -8.35 -12.78
CA ALA A 171 -15.78 -8.29 -12.43
C ALA A 171 -14.89 -8.99 -13.46
N LYS A 172 -15.38 -10.06 -14.08
CA LYS A 172 -14.64 -10.72 -15.16
C LYS A 172 -14.57 -9.89 -16.44
N VAL A 173 -15.63 -9.16 -16.78
CA VAL A 173 -15.73 -8.49 -18.09
C VAL A 173 -15.48 -7.00 -18.08
N HIS A 174 -15.33 -6.34 -16.93
CA HIS A 174 -15.26 -4.86 -16.86
C HIS A 174 -14.18 -4.25 -17.78
N ASN A 175 -13.01 -4.87 -17.89
CA ASN A 175 -11.93 -4.43 -18.79
C ASN A 175 -12.24 -4.60 -20.28
N TYR A 176 -13.33 -5.30 -20.62
CA TYR A 176 -13.82 -5.54 -21.97
C TYR A 176 -15.13 -4.79 -22.25
N LEU A 177 -15.57 -3.92 -21.35
CA LEU A 177 -16.72 -3.06 -21.60
C LEU A 177 -16.27 -1.78 -22.32
N ASP A 178 -17.12 -1.28 -23.21
CA ASP A 178 -16.86 -0.04 -23.94
C ASP A 178 -17.03 1.15 -22.98
N GLU A 179 -16.30 2.26 -23.16
CA GLU A 179 -16.37 3.43 -22.24
C GLU A 179 -17.81 3.94 -22.03
N SER A 180 -18.64 3.88 -23.08
CA SER A 180 -20.06 4.25 -23.01
C SER A 180 -20.89 3.43 -22.00
N CYS A 181 -20.45 2.23 -21.66
CA CYS A 181 -21.09 1.38 -20.65
C CYS A 181 -20.86 1.90 -19.23
N GLY A 182 -19.69 2.47 -18.94
CA GLY A 182 -19.38 3.01 -17.61
C GLY A 182 -20.34 4.13 -17.18
N ALA A 183 -20.75 4.97 -18.14
CA ALA A 183 -21.74 6.03 -17.90
C ALA A 183 -23.15 5.49 -17.65
N LYS A 184 -23.49 4.31 -18.16
CA LYS A 184 -24.81 3.68 -17.96
C LYS A 184 -24.90 2.88 -16.66
N MET A 185 -23.76 2.49 -16.07
CA MET A 185 -23.74 1.69 -14.86
C MET A 185 -24.27 2.48 -13.66
N ASN A 186 -25.09 1.83 -12.83
CA ASN A 186 -25.38 2.31 -11.49
C ASN A 186 -24.16 2.05 -10.59
N ASN A 187 -23.14 2.89 -10.74
CA ASN A 187 -21.84 2.73 -10.09
C ASN A 187 -21.95 2.68 -8.56
N GLU A 188 -22.88 3.45 -7.99
CA GLU A 188 -23.14 3.49 -6.54
C GLU A 188 -23.59 2.15 -5.99
N ARG A 189 -24.63 1.55 -6.57
CA ARG A 189 -25.16 0.27 -6.11
C ARG A 189 -24.16 -0.86 -6.36
N LEU A 190 -23.49 -0.84 -7.52
CA LEU A 190 -22.50 -1.85 -7.86
C LEU A 190 -21.28 -1.77 -6.96
N LEU A 191 -20.87 -0.58 -6.53
CA LEU A 191 -19.79 -0.38 -5.57
C LEU A 191 -20.13 -1.05 -4.24
N LEU A 192 -21.31 -0.74 -3.68
CA LEU A 192 -21.74 -1.29 -2.40
C LEU A 192 -21.96 -2.81 -2.47
N ALA A 193 -22.55 -3.31 -3.55
CA ALA A 193 -22.69 -4.75 -3.78
C ALA A 193 -21.33 -5.46 -3.90
N SER A 194 -20.37 -4.87 -4.63
CA SER A 194 -19.03 -5.45 -4.78
C SER A 194 -18.29 -5.52 -3.45
N LEU A 195 -18.36 -4.46 -2.65
CA LEU A 195 -17.75 -4.41 -1.33
C LEU A 195 -18.47 -5.32 -0.33
N SER A 196 -19.80 -5.40 -0.40
CA SER A 196 -20.62 -6.31 0.40
C SER A 196 -20.26 -7.77 0.10
N LEU A 197 -20.13 -8.14 -1.19
CA LEU A 197 -19.69 -9.47 -1.60
C LEU A 197 -18.33 -9.85 -0.98
N ILE A 198 -17.36 -8.94 -1.05
CA ILE A 198 -16.01 -9.22 -0.53
C ILE A 198 -16.03 -9.26 1.00
N TYR A 199 -16.58 -8.24 1.67
CA TYR A 199 -16.34 -8.05 3.10
C TYR A 199 -17.48 -8.50 4.00
N ARG A 200 -18.73 -8.46 3.54
CA ARG A 200 -19.92 -8.68 4.39
C ARG A 200 -20.73 -9.94 4.04
N HIS A 201 -20.50 -10.58 2.90
CA HIS A 201 -21.33 -11.71 2.48
C HIS A 201 -21.07 -12.95 3.36
N PRO A 202 -22.11 -13.56 3.96
CA PRO A 202 -21.94 -14.60 4.98
C PRO A 202 -21.36 -15.93 4.44
N PHE A 203 -21.61 -16.25 3.17
CA PHE A 203 -21.21 -17.54 2.57
C PHE A 203 -19.97 -17.46 1.67
N HIS A 204 -19.64 -16.26 1.18
CA HIS A 204 -18.63 -16.08 0.13
C HIS A 204 -17.63 -14.97 0.43
N GLY A 205 -17.92 -14.12 1.42
CA GLY A 205 -17.06 -13.01 1.78
C GLY A 205 -15.86 -13.46 2.61
N ILE A 206 -14.80 -12.67 2.53
CA ILE A 206 -13.56 -12.84 3.30
C ILE A 206 -13.63 -12.18 4.69
N GLY A 207 -14.65 -11.37 5.03
CA GLY A 207 -14.68 -10.67 6.33
C GLY A 207 -15.05 -11.51 7.55
N TYR A 208 -15.87 -12.56 7.41
CA TYR A 208 -16.43 -13.30 8.55
C TYR A 208 -15.66 -14.59 8.87
N GLY A 209 -14.74 -14.53 9.85
CA GLY A 209 -14.05 -15.72 10.39
C GLY A 209 -13.25 -16.52 9.35
N SER A 210 -12.94 -15.88 8.22
CA SER A 210 -12.48 -16.56 7.02
C SER A 210 -10.96 -16.76 7.02
N VAL A 211 -10.17 -15.96 7.74
CA VAL A 211 -8.69 -16.04 7.62
C VAL A 211 -8.19 -17.44 7.94
N GLN A 212 -8.67 -18.07 9.02
CA GLN A 212 -8.32 -19.47 9.34
C GLN A 212 -8.86 -20.47 8.31
N ARG A 213 -10.05 -20.24 7.73
CA ARG A 213 -10.63 -21.09 6.67
C ARG A 213 -9.85 -20.96 5.34
N LEU A 214 -9.43 -19.74 5.01
CA LEU A 214 -8.63 -19.39 3.85
C LEU A 214 -7.24 -20.02 3.92
N LEU A 215 -6.63 -20.10 5.11
CA LEU A 215 -5.37 -20.81 5.29
C LEU A 215 -5.48 -22.30 5.00
N GLN A 216 -6.61 -22.92 5.33
CA GLN A 216 -6.83 -24.35 5.12
C GLN A 216 -7.10 -24.67 3.65
N GLN A 217 -7.85 -23.83 2.92
CA GLN A 217 -8.22 -24.06 1.52
C GLN A 217 -8.31 -22.76 0.69
N PRO A 218 -7.18 -22.10 0.38
CA PRO A 218 -7.20 -20.80 -0.30
C PRO A 218 -7.74 -20.90 -1.74
N ASN A 219 -7.41 -21.99 -2.44
CA ASN A 219 -7.81 -22.20 -3.83
C ASN A 219 -9.30 -22.53 -4.02
N ASN A 220 -10.01 -22.88 -2.94
CA ASN A 220 -11.42 -23.22 -3.00
C ASN A 220 -12.34 -22.02 -2.74
N HIS A 221 -11.77 -20.87 -2.33
CA HIS A 221 -12.53 -19.67 -2.01
C HIS A 221 -12.60 -18.72 -3.20
N THR A 222 -13.70 -18.77 -3.96
CA THR A 222 -13.86 -18.07 -5.25
C THR A 222 -13.64 -16.56 -5.19
N VAL A 223 -14.13 -15.89 -4.15
CA VAL A 223 -13.93 -14.43 -3.98
C VAL A 223 -12.47 -14.09 -3.71
N PHE A 224 -11.73 -14.99 -3.06
CA PHE A 224 -10.31 -14.77 -2.77
C PHE A 224 -9.46 -15.01 -4.01
N SER A 225 -9.74 -16.08 -4.77
CA SER A 225 -9.05 -16.38 -6.03
C SER A 225 -9.24 -15.29 -7.09
N HIS A 226 -10.32 -14.50 -7.01
CA HIS A 226 -10.63 -13.39 -7.91
C HIS A 226 -10.58 -12.01 -7.23
N LEU A 227 -9.88 -11.90 -6.09
CA LEU A 227 -9.77 -10.64 -5.35
C LEU A 227 -9.15 -9.53 -6.20
N SER A 228 -8.22 -9.86 -7.09
CA SER A 228 -7.58 -8.91 -7.99
C SER A 228 -8.60 -8.28 -8.95
N GLU A 229 -9.35 -9.10 -9.70
CA GLU A 229 -10.36 -8.60 -10.64
C GLU A 229 -11.48 -7.82 -9.94
N LEU A 230 -11.89 -8.27 -8.76
CA LEU A 230 -12.88 -7.57 -7.93
C LEU A 230 -12.35 -6.23 -7.42
N SER A 231 -11.07 -6.15 -7.03
CA SER A 231 -10.44 -4.90 -6.57
C SER A 231 -10.31 -3.89 -7.70
N HIS A 232 -9.99 -4.33 -8.92
CA HIS A 232 -10.00 -3.47 -10.11
C HIS A 232 -11.40 -2.99 -10.48
N LEU A 233 -12.42 -3.84 -10.37
CA LEU A 233 -13.81 -3.43 -10.54
C LEU A 233 -14.19 -2.35 -9.51
N ILE A 234 -13.88 -2.54 -8.22
CA ILE A 234 -14.15 -1.56 -7.17
C ILE A 234 -13.45 -0.24 -7.47
N LYS A 235 -12.17 -0.27 -7.87
CA LYS A 235 -11.43 0.94 -8.28
C LYS A 235 -12.17 1.71 -9.36
N LEU A 236 -12.60 1.02 -10.44
CA LEU A 236 -13.36 1.62 -11.53
C LEU A 236 -14.70 2.19 -11.04
N LEU A 237 -15.42 1.48 -10.17
CA LEU A 237 -16.71 1.92 -9.65
C LEU A 237 -16.57 3.14 -8.74
N VAL A 238 -15.53 3.20 -7.90
CA VAL A 238 -15.20 4.37 -7.08
C VAL A 238 -14.92 5.58 -7.97
N GLU A 239 -14.07 5.43 -8.99
CA GLU A 239 -13.69 6.49 -9.92
C GLU A 239 -14.91 7.11 -10.63
N ASN A 240 -15.94 6.31 -10.91
CA ASN A 240 -17.15 6.74 -11.60
C ASN A 240 -18.33 7.12 -10.67
N THR A 241 -18.29 6.78 -9.38
CA THR A 241 -19.39 7.02 -8.43
C THR A 241 -19.46 8.48 -8.01
N GLN A 242 -20.59 9.16 -8.24
CA GLN A 242 -20.73 10.58 -7.88
C GLN A 242 -21.23 10.79 -6.44
N SER A 243 -21.96 9.84 -5.84
CA SER A 243 -22.47 9.96 -4.47
C SER A 243 -21.37 9.87 -3.40
N PRO A 244 -21.16 10.94 -2.60
CA PRO A 244 -20.25 10.89 -1.46
C PRO A 244 -20.69 9.89 -0.38
N MET A 245 -22.00 9.64 -0.25
CA MET A 245 -22.53 8.69 0.73
C MET A 245 -22.14 7.26 0.38
N ALA A 246 -22.26 6.87 -0.89
CA ALA A 246 -21.84 5.54 -1.34
C ALA A 246 -20.32 5.34 -1.19
N LEU A 247 -19.52 6.40 -1.44
CA LEU A 247 -18.08 6.37 -1.19
C LEU A 247 -17.78 6.21 0.30
N ASP A 248 -18.47 6.94 1.19
CA ASP A 248 -18.24 6.85 2.63
C ASP A 248 -18.61 5.47 3.19
N GLU A 249 -19.76 4.94 2.80
CA GLU A 249 -20.23 3.61 3.18
C GLU A 249 -19.29 2.52 2.64
N GLY A 250 -18.88 2.61 1.38
CA GLY A 250 -17.93 1.69 0.80
C GLY A 250 -16.59 1.69 1.54
N LEU A 251 -16.07 2.89 1.86
CA LEU A 251 -14.85 3.03 2.64
C LEU A 251 -15.01 2.46 4.07
N ASN A 252 -16.19 2.57 4.70
CA ASN A 252 -16.46 1.93 5.99
C ASN A 252 -16.31 0.41 5.92
N MET A 253 -16.82 -0.24 4.87
CA MET A 253 -16.68 -1.71 4.72
C MET A 253 -15.21 -2.14 4.58
N ILE A 254 -14.42 -1.37 3.84
CA ILE A 254 -12.98 -1.60 3.69
C ILE A 254 -12.28 -1.46 5.05
N ILE A 255 -12.60 -0.42 5.80
CA ILE A 255 -12.02 -0.13 7.12
C ILE A 255 -12.38 -1.21 8.14
N GLU A 256 -13.65 -1.62 8.21
CA GLU A 256 -14.10 -2.72 9.06
C GLU A 256 -13.27 -3.98 8.82
N PHE A 257 -12.99 -4.29 7.55
CA PHE A 257 -12.12 -5.41 7.19
C PHE A 257 -10.67 -5.21 7.62
N MET A 258 -10.08 -4.01 7.39
CA MET A 258 -8.71 -3.70 7.83
C MET A 258 -8.54 -3.87 9.34
N ILE A 259 -9.50 -3.42 10.13
CA ILE A 259 -9.52 -3.59 11.58
C ILE A 259 -9.60 -5.08 11.92
N ALA A 260 -10.56 -5.81 11.32
CA ALA A 260 -10.75 -7.24 11.59
C ALA A 260 -9.50 -8.08 11.27
N ILE A 261 -8.79 -7.82 10.17
CA ILE A 261 -7.56 -8.56 9.85
C ILE A 261 -6.40 -8.18 10.79
N SER A 262 -6.34 -6.92 11.24
CA SER A 262 -5.31 -6.51 12.21
C SER A 262 -5.50 -7.21 13.56
N GLU A 263 -6.76 -7.39 13.99
CA GLU A 263 -7.10 -8.09 15.24
C GLU A 263 -6.93 -9.61 15.15
N GLN A 264 -7.15 -10.19 13.97
CA GLN A 264 -6.99 -11.62 13.71
C GLN A 264 -5.52 -12.04 13.47
N PHE A 265 -4.60 -11.09 13.27
CA PHE A 265 -3.20 -11.42 13.09
C PHE A 265 -2.63 -12.01 14.39
N PRO A 266 -1.89 -13.14 14.33
CA PRO A 266 -1.34 -13.75 15.52
C PRO A 266 -0.44 -12.79 16.30
N LYS A 267 -0.58 -12.78 17.63
CA LYS A 267 0.36 -12.06 18.50
C LYS A 267 1.78 -12.64 18.44
N SER A 268 1.92 -13.89 18.00
CA SER A 268 3.24 -14.48 17.73
C SER A 268 3.91 -13.70 16.59
N GLN A 269 5.05 -13.09 16.88
CA GLN A 269 5.82 -12.25 15.94
C GLN A 269 6.28 -12.98 14.67
N ILE A 270 6.17 -14.30 14.63
CA ILE A 270 6.53 -15.16 13.50
C ILE A 270 5.23 -15.68 12.89
N ALA A 271 4.87 -15.14 11.71
CA ALA A 271 3.81 -15.69 10.89
C ALA A 271 4.35 -16.90 10.09
N ASP A 272 3.53 -17.93 9.91
CA ASP A 272 3.77 -18.98 8.91
C ASP A 272 3.83 -18.33 7.51
N ASP A 273 4.71 -18.82 6.62
CA ASP A 273 4.88 -18.30 5.25
C ASP A 273 3.56 -18.23 4.48
N LYS A 274 2.67 -19.20 4.71
CA LYS A 274 1.33 -19.22 4.10
C LYS A 274 0.45 -18.08 4.58
N LEU A 275 0.47 -17.81 5.88
CA LEU A 275 -0.25 -16.68 6.48
C LEU A 275 0.30 -15.36 5.97
N TRP A 276 1.63 -15.25 5.88
CA TRP A 276 2.25 -14.04 5.39
C TRP A 276 1.86 -13.75 3.94
N ASN A 277 1.90 -14.75 3.05
CA ASN A 277 1.46 -14.60 1.67
C ASN A 277 -0.02 -14.20 1.55
N LEU A 278 -0.89 -14.73 2.44
CA LEU A 278 -2.29 -14.33 2.51
C LEU A 278 -2.45 -12.84 2.84
N TYR A 279 -1.74 -12.34 3.85
CA TYR A 279 -1.79 -10.93 4.25
C TYR A 279 -1.20 -10.00 3.17
N LYS A 280 -0.15 -10.43 2.46
CA LYS A 280 0.33 -9.70 1.27
C LYS A 280 -0.76 -9.55 0.21
N LEU A 281 -1.50 -10.62 -0.09
CA LEU A 281 -2.63 -10.57 -1.05
C LEU A 281 -3.75 -9.63 -0.59
N PHE A 282 -4.03 -9.57 0.71
CA PHE A 282 -4.95 -8.57 1.25
C PHE A 282 -4.42 -7.14 1.06
N LEU A 283 -3.14 -6.88 1.38
CA LEU A 283 -2.52 -5.58 1.17
C LEU A 283 -2.60 -5.14 -0.31
N PHE A 284 -2.32 -6.06 -1.25
CA PHE A 284 -2.43 -5.81 -2.68
C PHE A 284 -3.85 -5.40 -3.08
N GLY A 285 -4.86 -6.18 -2.71
CA GLY A 285 -6.26 -5.89 -3.03
C GLY A 285 -6.75 -4.58 -2.41
N LEU A 286 -6.47 -4.36 -1.13
CA LEU A 286 -6.86 -3.14 -0.41
C LEU A 286 -6.23 -1.89 -1.03
N SER A 287 -4.96 -1.96 -1.44
CA SER A 287 -4.28 -0.79 -2.02
C SER A 287 -4.82 -0.46 -3.41
N ILE A 288 -5.21 -1.44 -4.23
CA ILE A 288 -5.88 -1.19 -5.51
C ILE A 288 -7.22 -0.47 -5.30
N GLN A 289 -8.02 -0.92 -4.32
CA GLN A 289 -9.32 -0.33 -4.01
C GLN A 289 -9.16 1.11 -3.49
N LEU A 290 -8.25 1.33 -2.54
CA LEU A 290 -7.94 2.65 -1.99
C LEU A 290 -7.32 3.59 -3.02
N GLN A 291 -6.57 3.06 -3.99
CA GLN A 291 -6.07 3.86 -5.11
C GLN A 291 -7.22 4.50 -5.90
N GLY A 292 -8.34 3.80 -6.10
CA GLY A 292 -9.54 4.39 -6.70
C GLY A 292 -10.07 5.58 -5.92
N PHE A 293 -10.10 5.48 -4.58
CA PHE A 293 -10.47 6.61 -3.72
C PHE A 293 -9.48 7.76 -3.90
N ALA A 294 -8.17 7.51 -3.77
CA ALA A 294 -7.13 8.52 -3.95
C ALA A 294 -7.23 9.24 -5.31
N THR A 295 -7.46 8.50 -6.40
CA THR A 295 -7.70 9.06 -7.75
C THR A 295 -8.88 10.03 -7.75
N VAL A 296 -9.99 9.67 -7.10
CA VAL A 296 -11.19 10.52 -6.99
C VAL A 296 -10.87 11.81 -6.23
N LEU A 297 -10.14 11.72 -5.11
CA LEU A 297 -9.85 12.88 -4.27
C LEU A 297 -8.99 13.93 -4.98
N ILE A 298 -8.06 13.51 -5.85
CA ILE A 298 -7.22 14.41 -6.68
C ILE A 298 -7.97 14.90 -7.92
N SER A 299 -8.60 13.99 -8.65
CA SER A 299 -9.08 14.27 -10.02
C SER A 299 -10.36 15.12 -10.03
N ARG A 300 -11.17 15.05 -8.97
CA ARG A 300 -12.44 15.78 -8.89
C ARG A 300 -12.23 17.17 -8.31
N ARG A 301 -12.09 18.15 -9.20
CA ARG A 301 -12.07 19.57 -8.83
C ARG A 301 -13.28 19.92 -7.96
N GLY A 302 -13.04 20.49 -6.79
CA GLY A 302 -14.10 20.97 -5.89
C GLY A 302 -14.81 19.89 -5.07
N PHE A 303 -14.26 18.68 -4.96
CA PHE A 303 -14.79 17.67 -4.04
C PHE A 303 -14.59 18.14 -2.58
N GLN A 304 -15.62 18.76 -2.02
CA GLN A 304 -15.56 19.44 -0.71
C GLN A 304 -15.17 18.52 0.45
N SER A 305 -15.34 17.21 0.28
CA SER A 305 -15.04 16.19 1.30
C SER A 305 -13.65 15.56 1.14
N SER A 306 -12.78 16.05 0.25
CA SER A 306 -11.45 15.44 0.01
C SER A 306 -10.63 15.28 1.29
N ALA A 307 -10.54 16.33 2.11
CA ALA A 307 -9.80 16.27 3.38
C ALA A 307 -10.41 15.28 4.38
N TYR A 308 -11.74 15.16 4.42
CA TYR A 308 -12.43 14.19 5.28
C TYR A 308 -12.08 12.74 4.88
N PHE A 309 -12.17 12.42 3.58
CA PHE A 309 -11.80 11.09 3.07
C PHE A 309 -10.31 10.80 3.25
N ALA A 310 -9.44 11.77 2.96
CA ALA A 310 -8.00 11.62 3.16
C ALA A 310 -7.65 11.32 4.62
N ALA A 311 -8.19 12.10 5.57
CA ALA A 311 -8.03 11.84 7.01
C ALA A 311 -8.56 10.45 7.41
N LYS A 312 -9.73 10.06 6.89
CA LYS A 312 -10.34 8.76 7.18
C LYS A 312 -9.50 7.59 6.64
N ILE A 313 -8.91 7.72 5.45
CA ILE A 313 -8.00 6.71 4.87
C ILE A 313 -6.73 6.63 5.71
N LEU A 314 -6.05 7.75 5.97
CA LEU A 314 -4.80 7.80 6.77
C LEU A 314 -4.97 7.15 8.14
N ARG A 315 -6.05 7.46 8.86
CA ARG A 315 -6.34 6.86 10.17
C ARG A 315 -6.42 5.33 10.16
N ASN A 316 -6.75 4.73 9.02
CA ASN A 316 -6.98 3.29 8.92
C ASN A 316 -5.89 2.55 8.14
N LEU A 317 -5.06 3.24 7.35
CA LEU A 317 -3.86 2.65 6.76
C LEU A 317 -2.89 2.11 7.83
N GLY A 318 -2.86 2.73 9.01
CA GLY A 318 -2.10 2.23 10.16
C GLY A 318 -2.49 0.81 10.62
N GLN A 319 -3.73 0.36 10.35
CA GLN A 319 -4.18 -0.99 10.73
C GLN A 319 -3.43 -2.09 9.97
N ILE A 320 -2.94 -1.79 8.76
CA ILE A 320 -2.25 -2.76 7.88
C ILE A 320 -0.77 -2.42 7.64
N TYR A 321 -0.27 -1.33 8.24
CA TYR A 321 1.11 -0.86 8.02
C TYR A 321 2.16 -1.87 8.46
N PHE A 322 1.86 -2.70 9.46
CA PHE A 322 2.77 -3.77 9.88
C PHE A 322 3.14 -4.75 8.75
N ILE A 323 2.29 -4.88 7.73
CA ILE A 323 2.56 -5.68 6.53
C ILE A 323 3.61 -4.97 5.67
N VAL A 324 3.45 -3.66 5.47
CA VAL A 324 4.35 -2.80 4.69
C VAL A 324 5.73 -2.73 5.32
N MET A 325 5.78 -2.53 6.65
CA MET A 325 7.02 -2.43 7.42
C MET A 325 7.94 -3.66 7.24
N GLN A 326 7.38 -4.85 7.05
CA GLN A 326 8.14 -6.10 6.85
C GLN A 326 8.54 -6.37 5.38
N LEU A 327 8.01 -5.63 4.42
CA LEU A 327 8.29 -5.81 2.98
C LEU A 327 9.53 -5.01 2.52
N SER A 328 10.43 -4.63 3.44
CA SER A 328 11.57 -3.71 3.23
C SER A 328 12.31 -3.90 1.90
N THR A 329 12.63 -2.77 1.23
CA THR A 329 13.52 -2.51 0.06
C THR A 329 12.92 -2.18 -1.31
N SER A 330 11.63 -2.40 -1.55
CA SER A 330 10.94 -1.72 -2.67
C SER A 330 9.51 -1.42 -2.27
N GLY A 331 9.27 -0.15 -1.95
CA GLY A 331 7.98 0.36 -1.52
C GLY A 331 6.84 -0.19 -2.37
N PHE A 332 5.75 -0.60 -1.72
CA PHE A 332 4.58 -1.00 -2.45
C PHE A 332 3.93 0.26 -3.05
N SER A 333 4.28 0.57 -4.30
CA SER A 333 3.98 1.86 -4.95
C SER A 333 2.51 2.26 -4.91
N ALA A 334 1.58 1.30 -4.94
CA ALA A 334 0.16 1.58 -4.79
C ALA A 334 -0.19 2.09 -3.38
N TYR A 335 0.40 1.51 -2.34
CA TYR A 335 0.23 1.97 -0.97
C TYR A 335 0.86 3.34 -0.76
N GLU A 336 2.10 3.55 -1.22
CA GLU A 336 2.80 4.83 -1.13
C GLU A 336 2.04 5.94 -1.85
N PHE A 337 1.55 5.66 -3.07
CA PHE A 337 0.71 6.60 -3.81
C PHE A 337 -0.52 7.01 -3.00
N VAL A 338 -1.25 6.05 -2.41
CA VAL A 338 -2.43 6.35 -1.58
C VAL A 338 -2.04 7.18 -0.35
N TYR A 339 -0.98 6.78 0.35
CA TYR A 339 -0.49 7.45 1.56
C TYR A 339 -0.11 8.91 1.27
N TYR A 340 0.84 9.13 0.35
CA TYR A 340 1.32 10.48 0.03
C TYR A 340 0.24 11.34 -0.61
N THR A 341 -0.63 10.77 -1.45
CA THR A 341 -1.81 11.51 -1.96
C THR A 341 -2.68 12.03 -0.82
N CYS A 342 -2.99 11.18 0.16
CA CYS A 342 -3.84 11.59 1.28
C CYS A 342 -3.12 12.59 2.19
N VAL A 343 -1.81 12.47 2.38
CA VAL A 343 -0.97 13.47 3.08
C VAL A 343 -1.05 14.79 2.33
N ASP A 344 -0.75 14.84 1.04
CA ASP A 344 -0.79 16.08 0.23
C ASP A 344 -2.15 16.76 0.26
N ILE A 345 -3.25 16.00 0.22
CA ILE A 345 -4.61 16.54 0.31
C ILE A 345 -4.89 17.11 1.70
N LEU A 346 -4.51 16.39 2.76
CA LEU A 346 -4.80 16.77 4.13
C LEU A 346 -3.95 17.99 4.57
N PHE A 347 -2.69 18.02 4.14
CA PHE A 347 -1.71 19.06 4.48
C PHE A 347 -1.71 20.24 3.50
N GLY A 348 -2.18 20.06 2.26
CA GLY A 348 -2.31 21.12 1.26
C GLY A 348 -3.55 22.00 1.43
N ALA A 349 -4.42 21.71 2.43
CA ALA A 349 -5.53 22.59 2.77
C ALA A 349 -5.00 23.94 3.30
N PRO A 350 -5.59 25.09 2.91
CA PRO A 350 -5.13 26.41 3.35
C PRO A 350 -5.04 26.49 4.88
N GLU A 351 -4.00 27.15 5.39
CA GLU A 351 -3.53 27.22 6.79
C GLU A 351 -4.62 27.45 7.86
N VAL A 352 -5.80 27.92 7.45
CA VAL A 352 -6.93 28.29 8.30
C VAL A 352 -7.60 27.07 8.98
N ASN A 353 -7.43 25.83 8.49
CA ASN A 353 -8.10 24.66 9.07
C ASN A 353 -7.14 23.53 9.50
N LEU A 354 -6.40 23.75 10.58
CA LEU A 354 -5.50 22.76 11.20
C LEU A 354 -6.24 21.59 11.89
N ARG A 355 -7.54 21.76 12.18
CA ARG A 355 -8.33 20.80 12.98
C ARG A 355 -8.33 19.37 12.43
N PRO A 356 -8.49 19.11 11.11
CA PRO A 356 -8.47 17.74 10.58
C PRO A 356 -7.12 17.04 10.76
N ILE A 357 -6.01 17.78 10.67
CA ILE A 357 -4.65 17.24 10.88
C ILE A 357 -4.47 16.85 12.34
N GLU A 358 -4.73 17.79 13.26
CA GLU A 358 -4.58 17.54 14.70
C GLU A 358 -5.54 16.44 15.19
N MET A 359 -6.78 16.40 14.69
CA MET A 359 -7.74 15.34 14.99
C MET A 359 -7.26 13.97 14.49
N THR A 360 -6.68 13.92 13.29
CA THR A 360 -6.09 12.69 12.74
C THR A 360 -4.94 12.20 13.62
N ALA A 361 -4.02 13.09 13.99
CA ALA A 361 -2.92 12.78 14.90
C ALA A 361 -3.41 12.26 16.27
N ARG A 362 -4.43 12.91 16.87
CA ARG A 362 -5.02 12.45 18.15
C ARG A 362 -5.64 11.07 18.05
N LEU A 363 -6.37 10.79 16.96
CA LEU A 363 -7.04 9.51 16.78
C LEU A 363 -6.05 8.39 16.49
N LEU A 364 -4.95 8.67 15.77
CA LEU A 364 -3.84 7.73 15.61
C LEU A 364 -3.20 7.42 16.97
N ALA A 365 -2.84 8.45 17.74
CA ALA A 365 -2.29 8.28 19.09
C ALA A 365 -3.19 7.45 20.02
N GLY A 366 -4.50 7.69 19.98
CA GLY A 366 -5.48 6.95 20.78
C GLY A 366 -5.71 5.50 20.31
N SER A 367 -5.27 5.13 19.11
CA SER A 367 -5.45 3.78 18.54
C SER A 367 -4.29 2.82 18.82
N VAL A 368 -3.24 3.33 19.45
CA VAL A 368 -1.95 2.65 19.64
C VAL A 368 -1.80 2.17 21.08
N ASN A 369 -1.28 0.96 21.27
CA ASN A 369 -0.87 0.47 22.58
C ASN A 369 0.64 0.68 22.79
N ILE A 370 1.00 1.79 23.44
CA ILE A 370 2.38 2.23 23.70
C ILE A 370 3.21 1.14 24.41
N GLY A 371 2.59 0.33 25.28
CA GLY A 371 3.28 -0.74 26.02
C GLY A 371 3.56 -2.02 25.22
N ALA A 372 2.91 -2.23 24.08
CA ALA A 372 2.92 -3.50 23.35
C ALA A 372 4.00 -3.61 22.26
N VAL A 373 4.98 -2.71 22.23
CA VAL A 373 6.07 -2.66 21.22
C VAL A 373 6.76 -4.02 21.03
N ASN A 374 7.02 -4.71 22.15
CA ASN A 374 7.71 -6.00 22.17
C ASN A 374 6.76 -7.19 22.01
N GLU A 375 5.45 -7.00 22.11
CA GLU A 375 4.50 -8.11 22.17
C GLU A 375 3.87 -8.43 20.82
N SER A 376 3.67 -7.41 19.98
CA SER A 376 2.80 -7.51 18.81
C SER A 376 3.39 -6.77 17.60
N LEU A 377 3.52 -7.48 16.48
CA LEU A 377 3.96 -6.89 15.22
C LEU A 377 2.98 -5.81 14.73
N VAL A 378 1.68 -6.02 14.96
CA VAL A 378 0.61 -5.10 14.56
C VAL A 378 0.71 -3.80 15.36
N ASP A 379 0.85 -3.88 16.68
CA ASP A 379 0.93 -2.69 17.54
C ASP A 379 2.19 -1.90 17.24
N ARG A 380 3.31 -2.59 17.03
CA ARG A 380 4.55 -1.96 16.56
C ARG A 380 4.35 -1.23 15.23
N GLY A 381 3.72 -1.86 14.24
CA GLY A 381 3.41 -1.21 12.96
C GLY A 381 2.56 0.05 13.16
N LYS A 382 1.54 0.01 14.03
CA LYS A 382 0.72 1.19 14.34
C LYS A 382 1.53 2.31 14.99
N ILE A 383 2.48 1.99 15.88
CA ILE A 383 3.39 2.97 16.51
C ILE A 383 4.27 3.64 15.46
N VAL A 384 4.95 2.86 14.62
CA VAL A 384 5.82 3.38 13.56
C VAL A 384 5.01 4.28 12.61
N TYR A 385 3.84 3.81 12.15
CA TYR A 385 2.94 4.58 11.30
C TYR A 385 2.53 5.93 11.93
N MET A 386 2.21 5.93 13.23
CA MET A 386 1.85 7.14 13.95
C MET A 386 3.03 8.12 14.04
N LEU A 387 4.24 7.63 14.36
CA LEU A 387 5.45 8.46 14.46
C LEU A 387 5.84 9.03 13.09
N ASP A 388 5.76 8.25 12.02
CA ASP A 388 5.98 8.71 10.64
C ASP A 388 4.96 9.80 10.26
N PHE A 389 3.70 9.64 10.67
CA PHE A 389 2.68 10.68 10.48
C PHE A 389 3.00 11.94 11.30
N PHE A 390 3.51 11.80 12.53
CA PHE A 390 3.90 12.92 13.38
C PHE A 390 5.02 13.74 12.77
N GLU A 391 6.01 13.12 12.14
CA GLU A 391 7.08 13.83 11.42
C GLU A 391 6.51 14.87 10.44
N HIS A 392 5.48 14.50 9.68
CA HIS A 392 4.78 15.40 8.76
C HIS A 392 3.88 16.39 9.53
N ALA A 393 3.10 15.91 10.50
CA ALA A 393 2.13 16.70 11.27
C ALA A 393 2.77 17.90 12.00
N VAL A 394 3.95 17.69 12.59
CA VAL A 394 4.67 18.69 13.37
C VAL A 394 4.96 19.96 12.56
N ALA A 395 5.30 19.82 11.28
CA ALA A 395 5.64 20.96 10.43
C ALA A 395 4.47 21.96 10.27
N VAL A 396 3.22 21.49 10.37
CA VAL A 396 2.02 22.27 10.04
C VAL A 396 1.09 22.53 11.23
N CYS A 397 1.04 21.63 12.21
CA CYS A 397 0.15 21.77 13.37
C CYS A 397 0.49 22.95 14.29
N SER A 398 -0.41 23.28 15.22
CA SER A 398 -0.16 24.35 16.18
C SER A 398 0.97 23.99 17.14
N SER A 399 1.78 24.99 17.53
CA SER A 399 2.89 24.78 18.49
C SER A 399 2.42 24.16 19.81
N LYS A 400 1.21 24.54 20.26
CA LYS A 400 0.58 23.94 21.44
C LYS A 400 0.29 22.46 21.26
N PHE A 401 -0.28 22.05 20.12
CA PHE A 401 -0.54 20.65 19.83
C PHE A 401 0.75 19.83 19.76
N ALA A 402 1.76 20.36 19.08
CA ALA A 402 3.06 19.71 18.97
C ALA A 402 3.71 19.49 20.35
N ALA A 403 3.67 20.49 21.23
CA ALA A 403 4.24 20.42 22.58
C ALA A 403 3.43 19.52 23.54
N ASP A 404 2.10 19.57 23.48
CA ASP A 404 1.22 18.87 24.45
C ASP A 404 0.96 17.41 24.07
N VAL A 405 1.05 17.05 22.78
CA VAL A 405 0.65 15.72 22.28
C VAL A 405 1.80 14.99 21.59
N ILE A 406 2.43 15.62 20.60
CA ILE A 406 3.44 14.93 19.78
C ILE A 406 4.73 14.70 20.58
N LEU A 407 5.28 15.77 21.16
CA LEU A 407 6.57 15.71 21.87
C LEU A 407 6.58 14.68 23.00
N PRO A 408 5.58 14.61 23.91
CA PRO A 408 5.60 13.63 25.00
C PRO A 408 5.58 12.19 24.47
N ILE A 409 4.74 11.90 23.48
CA ILE A 409 4.62 10.55 22.90
C ILE A 409 5.92 10.15 22.20
N THR A 410 6.49 11.05 21.39
CA THR A 410 7.75 10.77 20.67
C THR A 410 8.88 10.46 21.65
N ARG A 411 8.99 11.21 22.75
CA ARG A 411 10.06 11.02 23.75
C ARG A 411 10.07 9.65 24.41
N GLU A 412 8.91 9.00 24.57
CA GLU A 412 8.82 7.65 25.12
C GLU A 412 9.57 6.60 24.28
N PHE A 413 9.81 6.89 23.00
CA PHE A 413 10.38 5.95 22.04
C PHE A 413 11.79 6.29 21.55
N VAL A 414 12.40 7.39 22.01
CA VAL A 414 13.75 7.82 21.60
C VAL A 414 14.84 6.97 22.23
N THR A 415 14.56 6.32 23.36
CA THR A 415 15.51 5.41 24.02
C THR A 415 14.96 3.99 24.09
N PRO A 416 15.81 2.97 23.87
CA PRO A 416 15.39 1.59 24.05
C PRO A 416 15.16 1.32 25.54
N GLY A 417 14.04 0.65 25.86
CA GLY A 417 13.82 0.15 27.22
C GLY A 417 14.86 -0.90 27.63
N PRO A 418 15.12 -1.09 28.94
CA PRO A 418 16.20 -1.96 29.43
C PRO A 418 16.04 -3.45 29.04
N THR A 419 14.84 -3.88 28.69
CA THR A 419 14.53 -5.26 28.25
C THR A 419 14.14 -5.34 26.78
N ALA A 420 14.38 -4.29 25.99
CA ALA A 420 13.93 -4.21 24.60
C ALA A 420 14.77 -5.12 23.69
N ASN A 421 14.10 -5.78 22.74
CA ASN A 421 14.78 -6.46 21.65
C ASN A 421 15.08 -5.45 20.55
N TYR A 422 16.36 -5.23 20.25
CA TYR A 422 16.82 -4.19 19.32
C TYR A 422 16.25 -4.35 17.90
N ASN A 423 16.18 -5.57 17.38
CA ASN A 423 15.64 -5.84 16.03
C ASN A 423 14.17 -5.43 15.89
N TYR A 424 13.47 -5.39 17.00
CA TYR A 424 12.05 -5.09 17.06
C TYR A 424 11.78 -3.61 17.30
N ILE A 425 12.58 -2.97 18.14
CA ILE A 425 12.38 -1.57 18.48
C ILE A 425 13.07 -0.63 17.49
N GLN A 426 14.01 -1.11 16.67
CA GLN A 426 14.75 -0.29 15.72
C GLN A 426 13.85 0.57 14.80
N PRO A 427 12.83 0.04 14.12
CA PRO A 427 11.95 0.89 13.29
C PRO A 427 11.21 1.96 14.10
N VAL A 428 10.83 1.64 15.35
CA VAL A 428 10.16 2.58 16.25
C VAL A 428 11.11 3.70 16.70
N LEU A 429 12.35 3.35 17.04
CA LEU A 429 13.40 4.30 17.38
C LEU A 429 13.66 5.26 16.22
N GLU A 430 13.89 4.72 15.02
CA GLU A 430 14.20 5.51 13.83
C GLU A 430 13.09 6.53 13.53
N SER A 431 11.83 6.11 13.53
CA SER A 431 10.69 7.02 13.36
C SER A 431 10.55 8.04 14.49
N ALA A 432 10.84 7.66 15.74
CA ALA A 432 10.80 8.58 16.88
C ALA A 432 11.88 9.67 16.78
N HIS A 433 13.11 9.28 16.42
CA HIS A 433 14.19 10.23 16.17
C HIS A 433 13.83 11.19 15.03
N SER A 434 13.28 10.69 13.94
CA SER A 434 12.85 11.52 12.81
C SER A 434 11.79 12.56 13.21
N ALA A 435 10.73 12.13 13.91
CA ALA A 435 9.68 13.02 14.39
C ALA A 435 10.20 14.08 15.40
N LEU A 436 11.16 13.72 16.25
CA LEU A 436 11.77 14.67 17.20
C LEU A 436 12.64 15.72 16.50
N LEU A 437 13.41 15.33 15.48
CA LEU A 437 14.20 16.27 14.67
C LEU A 437 13.30 17.23 13.88
N ALA A 438 12.18 16.74 13.34
CA ALA A 438 11.16 17.57 12.71
C ALA A 438 10.59 18.60 13.69
N TYR A 439 10.39 18.22 14.96
CA TYR A 439 9.99 19.12 16.04
C TYR A 439 11.02 20.23 16.30
N PHE A 440 12.30 19.89 16.45
CA PHE A 440 13.34 20.92 16.63
C PHE A 440 13.39 21.90 15.46
N THR A 441 13.26 21.40 14.23
CA THR A 441 13.24 22.22 13.03
C THR A 441 12.04 23.17 13.00
N LYS A 442 10.84 22.70 13.35
CA LYS A 442 9.64 23.55 13.42
C LYS A 442 9.77 24.65 14.47
N VAL A 443 10.24 24.30 15.66
CA VAL A 443 10.36 25.21 16.79
C VAL A 443 11.40 26.30 16.48
N SER A 444 12.52 25.95 15.83
CA SER A 444 13.55 26.91 15.44
C SER A 444 13.09 27.89 14.36
N GLN A 445 12.19 27.49 13.47
CA GLN A 445 11.58 28.34 12.44
C GLN A 445 10.52 29.31 12.99
N THR A 446 10.04 29.09 14.20
CA THR A 446 9.04 29.95 14.86
C THR A 446 9.63 30.57 16.14
N PRO A 447 10.63 31.46 16.00
CA PRO A 447 11.42 31.93 17.13
C PRO A 447 10.58 32.80 18.06
N THR A 448 10.30 32.27 19.24
CA THR A 448 9.73 32.99 20.39
C THR A 448 10.63 32.76 21.60
N LEU A 449 10.53 33.63 22.61
CA LEU A 449 11.31 33.47 23.85
C LEU A 449 11.06 32.10 24.50
N GLU A 450 9.80 31.68 24.55
CA GLU A 450 9.39 30.38 25.10
C GLU A 450 10.00 29.22 24.28
N ASN A 451 9.85 29.25 22.95
CA ASN A 451 10.39 28.21 22.06
C ASN A 451 11.91 28.07 22.15
N ASN A 452 12.63 29.19 22.16
CA ASN A 452 14.09 29.18 22.28
C ASN A 452 14.54 28.65 23.65
N SER A 453 13.83 29.01 24.73
CA SER A 453 14.11 28.47 26.06
C SER A 453 13.90 26.95 26.15
N LEU A 454 12.86 26.42 25.48
CA LEU A 454 12.61 24.99 25.38
C LEU A 454 13.73 24.27 24.63
N LEU A 455 14.17 24.81 23.48
CA LEU A 455 15.27 24.24 22.71
C LEU A 455 16.59 24.18 23.50
N VAL A 456 16.91 25.22 24.27
CA VAL A 456 18.10 25.22 25.15
C VAL A 456 18.07 24.07 26.16
N SER A 457 16.88 23.67 26.64
CA SER A 457 16.74 22.53 27.55
C SER A 457 16.78 21.18 26.84
N LEU A 458 16.15 21.04 25.67
CA LEU A 458 15.93 19.75 25.02
C LEU A 458 17.11 19.28 24.16
N ILE A 459 17.81 20.21 23.51
CA ILE A 459 18.89 19.88 22.56
C ILE A 459 20.06 19.14 23.25
N PRO A 460 20.58 19.56 24.42
CA PRO A 460 21.67 18.85 25.08
C PRO A 460 21.28 17.44 25.52
N ASP A 461 20.07 17.27 26.07
CA ASP A 461 19.53 15.98 26.48
C ASP A 461 19.45 15.01 25.29
N TYR A 462 18.98 15.51 24.14
CA TYR A 462 18.91 14.71 22.92
C TYR A 462 20.29 14.39 22.34
N LEU A 463 21.24 15.34 22.34
CA LEU A 463 22.62 15.08 21.90
C LEU A 463 23.24 13.94 22.71
N ASN A 464 23.16 14.02 24.04
CA ASN A 464 23.68 12.99 24.93
C ASN A 464 23.02 11.63 24.65
N THR A 465 21.71 11.63 24.41
CA THR A 465 20.97 10.44 24.03
C THR A 465 21.48 9.85 22.72
N ALA A 466 21.57 10.65 21.65
CA ALA A 466 22.04 10.20 20.34
C ALA A 466 23.48 9.65 20.38
N LEU A 467 24.38 10.33 21.10
CA LEU A 467 25.76 9.87 21.30
C LEU A 467 25.81 8.55 22.08
N SER A 468 24.97 8.39 23.12
CA SER A 468 24.93 7.14 23.90
C SER A 468 24.40 5.93 23.12
N LEU A 469 23.61 6.18 22.06
CA LEU A 469 23.03 5.15 21.21
C LEU A 469 23.95 4.73 20.06
N PHE A 470 25.01 5.49 19.77
CA PHE A 470 26.00 5.14 18.77
C PHE A 470 27.22 4.46 19.40
N PRO A 471 27.78 3.38 18.82
CA PRO A 471 27.49 2.80 17.50
C PRO A 471 26.49 1.63 17.52
N ASP A 472 26.00 1.23 18.69
CA ASP A 472 25.29 -0.04 18.85
C ASP A 472 23.85 0.01 18.32
N VAL A 473 23.17 1.15 18.45
CA VAL A 473 21.77 1.34 18.05
C VAL A 473 21.67 2.15 16.77
N LEU A 474 22.27 3.34 16.72
CA LEU A 474 22.24 4.22 15.56
C LEU A 474 23.37 3.91 14.58
N SER A 475 23.09 3.98 13.27
CA SER A 475 24.12 3.95 12.23
C SER A 475 24.89 5.28 12.16
N TYR A 476 26.04 5.29 11.48
CA TYR A 476 26.77 6.53 11.19
C TYR A 476 25.92 7.55 10.43
N THR A 477 25.16 7.09 9.44
CA THR A 477 24.31 7.97 8.62
C THR A 477 23.18 8.58 9.45
N GLN A 478 22.55 7.80 10.32
CA GLN A 478 21.51 8.28 11.24
C GLN A 478 22.06 9.28 12.25
N LEU A 479 23.20 8.99 12.88
CA LEU A 479 23.83 9.90 13.83
C LEU A 479 24.26 11.21 13.14
N ASN A 480 24.85 11.12 11.95
CA ASN A 480 25.26 12.29 11.16
C ASN A 480 24.05 13.17 10.86
N LEU A 481 22.95 12.60 10.34
CA LEU A 481 21.71 13.35 10.09
C LEU A 481 21.17 14.00 11.36
N ALA A 482 21.18 13.28 12.49
CA ALA A 482 20.70 13.82 13.77
C ALA A 482 21.54 15.02 14.23
N ILE A 483 22.86 14.90 14.28
CA ILE A 483 23.75 15.96 14.77
C ILE A 483 23.74 17.16 13.82
N ILE A 484 23.81 16.93 12.51
CA ILE A 484 23.75 18.02 11.52
C ILE A 484 22.42 18.78 11.60
N SER A 485 21.30 18.08 11.86
CA SER A 485 20.01 18.74 12.09
C SER A 485 20.02 19.63 13.34
N LEU A 486 20.62 19.19 14.45
CA LEU A 486 20.76 20.01 15.66
C LEU A 486 21.65 21.23 15.42
N VAL A 487 22.79 21.03 14.75
CA VAL A 487 23.74 22.10 14.41
C VAL A 487 23.03 23.14 13.55
N ASN A 488 22.29 22.72 12.52
CA ASN A 488 21.51 23.63 11.68
C ASN A 488 20.44 24.40 12.48
N VAL A 489 19.78 23.75 13.44
CA VAL A 489 18.81 24.40 14.33
C VAL A 489 19.47 25.49 15.18
N VAL A 490 20.63 25.23 15.79
CA VAL A 490 21.32 26.21 16.64
C VAL A 490 22.04 27.30 15.84
N SER A 491 22.44 27.00 14.60
CA SER A 491 23.06 27.94 13.67
C SER A 491 22.04 28.91 13.05
N SER A 492 20.74 28.67 13.20
CA SER A 492 19.70 29.60 12.75
C SER A 492 19.95 31.02 13.31
N PRO A 493 19.87 32.08 12.49
CA PRO A 493 20.13 33.45 12.94
C PRO A 493 19.31 33.86 14.16
N ALA A 494 18.06 33.40 14.25
CA ALA A 494 17.16 33.72 15.35
C ALA A 494 17.55 33.03 16.67
N PHE A 495 18.05 31.78 16.59
CA PHE A 495 18.50 31.05 17.76
C PHE A 495 19.89 31.52 18.22
N SER A 496 20.81 31.72 17.28
CA SER A 496 22.17 32.23 17.54
C SER A 496 22.15 33.60 18.22
N ALA A 497 21.16 34.46 17.89
CA ALA A 497 20.96 35.73 18.58
C ALA A 497 20.49 35.57 20.05
N TYR A 498 19.78 34.48 20.36
CA TYR A 498 19.29 34.19 21.71
C TYR A 498 20.36 33.52 22.59
N ASP A 499 21.06 32.51 22.05
CA ASP A 499 22.14 31.80 22.73
C ASP A 499 23.34 31.54 21.80
N PRO A 500 24.26 32.52 21.67
CA PRO A 500 25.40 32.42 20.76
C PRO A 500 26.47 31.40 21.20
N THR A 501 26.31 30.79 22.39
CA THR A 501 27.28 29.84 22.96
C THR A 501 26.85 28.39 22.78
N MET A 502 25.61 28.14 22.37
CA MET A 502 25.06 26.79 22.27
C MET A 502 25.78 25.92 21.25
N ILE A 503 26.12 26.50 20.08
CA ILE A 503 26.87 25.78 19.04
C ILE A 503 28.23 25.31 19.54
N ASP A 504 28.95 26.17 20.28
CA ASP A 504 30.25 25.81 20.84
C ASP A 504 30.10 24.70 21.89
N ARG A 505 29.08 24.77 22.77
CA ARG A 505 28.78 23.71 23.73
C ARG A 505 28.47 22.36 23.06
N LEU A 506 27.72 22.36 21.96
CA LEU A 506 27.41 21.13 21.21
C LEU A 506 28.65 20.53 20.57
N LEU A 507 29.47 21.37 19.93
CA LEU A 507 30.70 20.93 19.26
C LEU A 507 31.76 20.50 20.30
N ASP A 508 31.82 21.15 21.46
CA ASP A 508 32.70 20.77 22.58
C ASP A 508 32.32 19.40 23.14
N GLU A 509 31.02 19.11 23.32
CA GLU A 509 30.55 17.81 23.79
C GLU A 509 30.86 16.69 22.77
N LEU A 510 30.68 16.99 21.47
CA LEU A 510 31.07 16.08 20.39
C LEU A 510 32.58 15.86 20.37
N TYR A 511 33.37 16.91 20.52
CA TYR A 511 34.83 16.85 20.61
C TYR A 511 35.28 16.01 21.79
N TYR A 512 34.67 16.23 22.97
CA TYR A 512 34.94 15.47 24.18
C TYR A 512 34.64 13.98 23.99
N SER A 513 33.49 13.66 23.38
CA SER A 513 33.10 12.28 23.05
C SER A 513 34.09 11.59 22.09
N ILE A 514 34.62 12.32 21.10
CA ILE A 514 35.67 11.81 20.19
C ILE A 514 36.95 11.46 20.96
N GLN A 515 37.33 12.29 21.95
CA GLN A 515 38.53 12.05 22.75
C GLN A 515 38.40 10.83 23.67
N LEU A 516 37.21 10.61 24.22
CA LEU A 516 36.90 9.42 25.04
C LEU A 516 36.82 8.13 24.22
N THR A 517 36.54 8.23 22.92
CA THR A 517 36.39 7.05 22.05
C THR A 517 37.75 6.40 21.74
N PRO A 518 37.91 5.08 22.00
CA PRO A 518 39.12 4.34 21.68
C PRO A 518 39.48 4.38 20.19
N ARG A 519 40.78 4.36 19.89
CA ARG A 519 41.27 4.39 18.50
C ARG A 519 41.10 3.03 17.83
N GLY A 520 40.68 3.04 16.56
CA GLY A 520 40.63 1.83 15.71
C GLY A 520 39.50 0.85 16.01
N GLN A 521 38.50 1.23 16.82
CA GLN A 521 37.30 0.41 17.03
C GLN A 521 36.50 0.34 15.72
N PRO A 522 36.31 -0.84 15.11
CA PRO A 522 35.58 -0.96 13.85
C PRO A 522 34.09 -0.72 14.04
N LEU A 523 33.42 -0.24 13.00
CA LEU A 523 31.96 -0.13 12.98
C LEU A 523 31.30 -1.52 12.92
N PRO A 524 30.13 -1.71 13.55
CA PRO A 524 29.34 -2.94 13.41
C PRO A 524 28.98 -3.21 11.94
N LYS A 525 29.30 -4.40 11.43
CA LYS A 525 29.08 -4.78 10.02
C LYS A 525 27.60 -4.90 9.64
N ASP A 526 26.73 -5.24 10.58
CA ASP A 526 25.30 -5.49 10.34
C ASP A 526 24.48 -4.21 10.11
N LYS A 527 25.07 -3.02 10.36
CA LYS A 527 24.40 -1.71 10.27
C LYS A 527 25.03 -0.77 9.23
N GLN A 528 25.90 -1.30 8.37
CA GLN A 528 26.35 -0.61 7.17
C GLN A 528 25.29 -0.81 6.09
N SER A 529 24.75 0.28 5.55
CA SER A 529 23.73 0.21 4.49
C SER A 529 24.32 -0.53 3.28
N GLU A 530 23.51 -1.25 2.49
CA GLU A 530 24.03 -1.91 1.26
C GLU A 530 24.67 -0.89 0.27
N ALA A 531 24.25 0.38 0.32
CA ALA A 531 24.86 1.49 -0.42
C ALA A 531 26.26 1.91 0.11
N ASP A 532 26.57 1.60 1.37
CA ASP A 532 27.79 1.99 2.07
C ASP A 532 28.95 1.01 1.78
N ALA A 533 28.67 -0.25 1.42
CA ALA A 533 29.68 -1.29 1.25
C ALA A 533 30.64 -1.10 0.05
N SER A 534 30.44 -0.09 -0.80
CA SER A 534 31.17 0.09 -2.07
C SER A 534 31.77 1.48 -2.31
N SER A 535 31.76 2.39 -1.32
CA SER A 535 32.23 3.77 -1.52
C SER A 535 33.26 4.24 -0.48
N ASP A 536 34.23 5.06 -0.92
CA ASP A 536 35.25 5.74 -0.09
C ASP A 536 34.66 6.73 0.96
N THR A 537 33.34 6.73 1.16
CA THR A 537 32.62 7.62 2.08
C THR A 537 32.37 6.99 3.45
N THR A 538 32.51 5.67 3.61
CA THR A 538 32.29 5.03 4.91
C THR A 538 33.44 5.28 5.89
N PRO A 539 33.14 5.67 7.14
CA PRO A 539 34.17 5.87 8.13
C PRO A 539 34.85 4.54 8.51
N PRO A 540 36.18 4.51 8.65
CA PRO A 540 36.92 3.30 8.97
C PRO A 540 36.75 2.84 10.43
N SER A 541 36.41 3.74 11.35
CA SER A 541 36.28 3.47 12.78
C SER A 541 35.15 4.27 13.41
N VAL A 542 34.72 3.88 14.62
CA VAL A 542 33.74 4.62 15.44
C VAL A 542 34.24 6.04 15.72
N ARG A 543 35.53 6.19 16.03
CA ARG A 543 36.15 7.51 16.27
C ARG A 543 36.20 8.35 14.99
N ALA A 544 36.49 7.74 13.84
CA ALA A 544 36.48 8.42 12.55
C ALA A 544 35.07 8.87 12.15
N ALA A 545 34.04 8.09 12.48
CA ALA A 545 32.65 8.45 12.27
C ALA A 545 32.29 9.73 13.04
N LEU A 546 32.54 9.77 14.35
CA LEU A 546 32.28 10.95 15.18
C LEU A 546 33.10 12.18 14.73
N ALA A 547 34.38 11.98 14.41
CA ALA A 547 35.24 13.05 13.90
C ALA A 547 34.77 13.59 12.54
N SER A 548 34.25 12.72 11.66
CA SER A 548 33.65 13.13 10.39
C SER A 548 32.40 13.99 10.61
N ILE A 549 31.55 13.63 11.57
CA ILE A 549 30.38 14.45 11.91
C ILE A 549 30.80 15.83 12.41
N LEU A 550 31.84 15.90 13.25
CA LEU A 550 32.39 17.18 13.71
C LEU A 550 32.89 18.02 12.52
N VAL A 551 33.62 17.40 11.59
CA VAL A 551 34.11 18.04 10.35
C VAL A 551 32.96 18.66 9.55
N HIS A 552 31.87 17.92 9.30
CA HIS A 552 30.70 18.45 8.59
C HIS A 552 29.96 19.53 9.40
N SER A 553 29.93 19.44 10.72
CA SER A 553 29.27 20.41 11.59
C SER A 553 29.93 21.80 11.55
N VAL A 554 31.24 21.86 11.28
CA VAL A 554 31.98 23.14 11.17
C VAL A 554 31.48 24.00 10.01
N ALA A 555 30.85 23.42 8.98
CA ALA A 555 30.31 24.15 7.84
C ALA A 555 29.21 25.16 8.21
N PHE A 556 28.55 24.96 9.35
CA PHE A 556 27.42 25.76 9.82
C PHE A 556 27.83 26.93 10.73
N ILE A 557 29.14 27.20 10.88
CA ILE A 557 29.65 28.29 11.71
C ILE A 557 29.84 29.54 10.84
N ASP A 558 28.98 30.54 11.04
CA ASP A 558 29.00 31.78 10.25
C ASP A 558 29.98 32.85 10.76
N GLN A 559 30.64 32.61 11.91
CA GLN A 559 31.58 33.57 12.50
C GLN A 559 33.04 33.21 12.13
N PRO A 560 33.77 34.04 11.37
CA PRO A 560 35.11 33.71 10.86
C PRO A 560 36.12 33.31 11.95
N VAL A 561 36.12 34.00 13.09
CA VAL A 561 37.04 33.73 14.20
C VAL A 561 36.74 32.36 14.83
N LYS A 562 35.47 32.06 15.09
CA LYS A 562 35.05 30.77 15.65
C LYS A 562 35.28 29.62 14.67
N PHE A 563 35.00 29.86 13.40
CA PHE A 563 35.23 28.89 12.34
C PHE A 563 36.71 28.51 12.23
N GLN A 564 37.61 29.50 12.25
CA GLN A 564 39.05 29.23 12.24
C GLN A 564 39.49 28.43 13.47
N TRP A 565 38.99 28.79 14.65
CA TRP A 565 39.28 28.06 15.90
C TRP A 565 38.84 26.59 15.82
N TRP A 566 37.64 26.33 15.28
CA TRP A 566 37.14 24.97 15.09
C TRP A 566 37.90 24.20 14.00
N LEU A 567 38.35 24.86 12.92
CA LEU A 567 39.24 24.23 11.94
C LEU A 567 40.58 23.81 12.56
N ASP A 568 41.17 24.64 13.43
CA ASP A 568 42.40 24.29 14.15
C ASP A 568 42.18 23.09 15.09
N ASN A 569 41.04 23.03 15.78
CA ASN A 569 40.67 21.89 16.63
C ASN A 569 40.47 20.59 15.83
N VAL A 570 39.78 20.67 14.69
CA VAL A 570 39.62 19.56 13.75
C VAL A 570 40.99 19.11 13.22
N GLN A 571 41.87 20.03 12.86
CA GLN A 571 43.23 19.69 12.42
C GLN A 571 44.02 18.96 13.50
N SER A 572 43.92 19.41 14.75
CA SER A 572 44.53 18.75 15.90
C SER A 572 43.98 17.31 16.07
N LEU A 573 42.68 17.11 15.89
CA LEU A 573 42.08 15.78 15.89
C LEU A 573 42.62 14.90 14.77
N ILE A 574 42.71 15.41 13.55
CA ILE A 574 43.22 14.64 12.40
C ILE A 574 44.69 14.26 12.61
N ASN A 575 45.52 15.19 13.11
CA ASN A 575 46.92 14.93 13.42
C ASN A 575 47.09 13.82 14.47
N THR A 576 46.11 13.63 15.35
CA THR A 576 46.11 12.61 16.41
C THR A 576 45.28 11.37 16.07
N ALA A 577 44.66 11.31 14.87
CA ALA A 577 43.74 10.25 14.46
C ALA A 577 44.44 8.95 14.01
N GLY A 578 45.75 8.98 13.74
CA GLY A 578 46.52 7.80 13.34
C GLY A 578 46.06 7.24 11.98
N PRO A 579 45.61 5.97 11.89
CA PRO A 579 45.22 5.35 10.62
C PRO A 579 43.98 5.99 9.96
N ASP A 580 43.15 6.69 10.74
CA ASP A 580 41.92 7.33 10.26
C ASP A 580 42.20 8.70 9.61
N ALA A 581 43.42 9.24 9.75
CA ALA A 581 43.77 10.58 9.30
C ALA A 581 43.57 10.83 7.79
N PRO A 582 43.94 9.91 6.87
CA PRO A 582 43.74 10.13 5.43
C PRO A 582 42.26 10.26 5.05
N TYR A 583 41.39 9.48 5.70
CA TYR A 583 39.95 9.56 5.49
C TYR A 583 39.41 10.92 5.96
N LEU A 584 39.76 11.34 7.18
CA LEU A 584 39.30 12.61 7.75
C LEU A 584 39.85 13.83 7.00
N ASP A 585 41.10 13.78 6.52
CA ASP A 585 41.65 14.82 5.63
C ASP A 585 40.83 14.94 4.33
N GLY A 586 40.43 13.80 3.76
CA GLY A 586 39.55 13.77 2.60
C GLY A 586 38.17 14.39 2.88
N GLN A 587 37.58 14.12 4.04
CA GLN A 587 36.29 14.71 4.44
C GLN A 587 36.42 16.22 4.70
N LEU A 588 37.48 16.65 5.39
CA LEU A 588 37.73 18.07 5.66
C LEU A 588 37.89 18.86 4.35
N TRP A 589 38.61 18.30 3.38
CA TRP A 589 38.72 18.91 2.07
C TRP A 589 37.37 19.02 1.34
N LYS A 590 36.52 17.99 1.40
CA LYS A 590 35.16 18.04 0.82
C LYS A 590 34.33 19.16 1.42
N VAL A 591 34.36 19.32 2.75
CA VAL A 591 33.67 20.42 3.43
C VAL A 591 34.17 21.77 2.93
N ILE A 592 35.49 21.99 2.94
CA ILE A 592 36.09 23.27 2.55
C ILE A 592 35.82 23.61 1.07
N SER A 593 35.84 22.61 0.20
CA SER A 593 35.70 22.80 -1.24
C SER A 593 34.25 22.87 -1.73
N GLY A 594 33.28 22.33 -0.99
CA GLY A 594 31.92 22.14 -1.49
C GLY A 594 30.76 22.52 -0.57
N GLU A 595 30.94 22.53 0.76
CA GLU A 595 29.82 22.68 1.71
C GLU A 595 29.76 24.05 2.39
N LEU A 596 30.83 24.85 2.28
CA LEU A 596 30.89 26.18 2.90
C LEU A 596 30.05 27.23 2.16
N SER A 597 29.47 28.16 2.92
CA SER A 597 28.89 29.38 2.36
C SER A 597 29.96 30.23 1.66
N LEU A 598 29.56 31.06 0.69
CA LEU A 598 30.50 31.88 -0.10
C LEU A 598 31.41 32.77 0.77
N SER A 599 30.91 33.28 1.90
CA SER A 599 31.70 34.08 2.84
C SER A 599 32.72 33.26 3.63
N MET A 600 32.41 32.00 3.92
CA MET A 600 33.28 31.11 4.70
C MET A 600 34.26 30.35 3.81
N ALA A 601 33.94 30.14 2.54
CA ALA A 601 34.79 29.45 1.57
C ALA A 601 36.18 30.10 1.42
N ASP A 602 36.26 31.43 1.28
CA ASP A 602 37.54 32.14 1.19
C ASP A 602 38.37 31.98 2.47
N HIS A 603 37.73 31.99 3.64
CA HIS A 603 38.40 31.76 4.93
C HIS A 603 38.91 30.32 5.03
N GLY A 604 38.10 29.32 4.65
CA GLY A 604 38.47 27.91 4.67
C GLY A 604 39.60 27.58 3.71
N ILE A 605 39.56 28.10 2.49
CA ILE A 605 40.63 27.94 1.49
C ILE A 605 41.93 28.57 2.00
N ARG A 606 41.89 29.82 2.50
CA ARG A 606 43.09 30.49 3.04
C ARG A 606 43.68 29.74 4.22
N TRP A 607 42.83 29.19 5.10
CA TRP A 607 43.28 28.36 6.20
C TRP A 607 43.95 27.07 5.69
N TRP A 608 43.34 26.38 4.73
CA TRP A 608 43.90 25.16 4.15
C TRP A 608 45.30 25.38 3.58
N TYR A 609 45.49 26.44 2.78
CA TYR A 609 46.80 26.79 2.20
C TYR A 609 47.85 27.24 3.23
N ARG A 610 47.45 27.63 4.45
CA ARG A 610 48.39 28.00 5.53
C ARG A 610 48.75 26.82 6.41
N SER A 611 47.83 25.88 6.57
CA SER A 611 47.93 24.79 7.56
C SER A 611 48.35 23.45 6.95
N LYS A 612 48.14 23.23 5.63
CA LYS A 612 48.35 21.94 4.96
C LYS A 612 49.36 21.95 3.80
N ILE A 613 49.64 23.11 3.22
CA ILE A 613 50.59 23.32 2.12
C ILE A 613 51.68 24.25 2.64
#